data_AF-A0A919ZJK4-F1
#
_entry.id   AF-A0A919ZJK4-F1
#
_cell.length_a   1.000
_cell.length_b   1.000
_cell.length_c   1.000
_cell.angle_alpha   90.00
_cell.angle_beta   90.00
_cell.angle_gamma   90.00
#
_symmetry.space_group_name_H-M   'P 1'
#
loop_
_entity.id
_entity.type
_entity.pdbx_description
1 polymer ?
#
loop_
_entity_poly.entity_id
_entity_poly.type
_entity_poly.pdbx_seq_one_letter_code
_entity_poly.pdbx_strand_id
1 'polypeptide(L)'
;MEPKQLPDLVVGVQKGDLPAFHELVTIYREQAIRWALRVVRDPHLAEDVVQEAFIQMKGKIGTLREPGNFHSWFRQVVRRTAINQIRGASSGTTPAGHAVELLGQTEDLSEWYDPLHSLLSRERQTDLLTGSLGGLPEQSRSLLTSYALEEATPDELAVRFGMKKSNVYNVLSRSRTKANEERFRKEVDRHLAERRQSGLPRSGELPVPEYERPYALISILIAEVLRTAGEPDWSLTELMGISGDAFRLNVTARCEWQGIATFDWSYSAYQALERLGLSGTCLGRPGPSPLSPERQISLLSVIQETIDRGLPAIVWNLAINEFGLLYAYNDDDRTIRYAGYNRRTSLFSYEQLGRAHSESALFLLAIGRRTGRPVSGDAILPSVMRHIRGQEPPVPGFAFGLPGYRLWMEAAQDERLDLQGHAYQVAILCEARQQGHLFLQGLSEKAKSTDRRIGLARASACFLRASEAFAGMYPSFPFGYGGSHANRLSHIREGLLAAWEAEKEALAHLETYKA
;
A
#
# COMPACT_ATOMS: atom_id res chain seq x y z
N MET A 1 22.19 -20.67 -27.73
CA MET A 1 22.79 -20.40 -26.40
C MET A 1 21.63 -20.17 -25.45
N GLU A 2 21.59 -20.88 -24.33
CA GLU A 2 20.70 -20.51 -23.23
C GLU A 2 21.00 -19.06 -22.78
N PRO A 3 19.99 -18.28 -22.39
CA PRO A 3 20.21 -16.94 -21.85
C PRO A 3 21.03 -17.04 -20.57
N LYS A 4 22.19 -16.37 -20.52
CA LYS A 4 23.04 -16.31 -19.32
C LYS A 4 22.29 -15.57 -18.22
N GLN A 5 22.32 -16.09 -16.99
CA GLN A 5 21.72 -15.40 -15.86
C GLN A 5 22.56 -14.17 -15.47
N LEU A 6 21.93 -13.15 -14.88
CA LEU A 6 22.60 -11.89 -14.51
C LEU A 6 23.92 -12.08 -13.72
N PRO A 7 24.01 -12.99 -12.72
CA PRO A 7 25.27 -13.25 -12.02
C PRO A 7 26.40 -13.72 -12.96
N ASP A 8 26.08 -14.54 -13.96
CA ASP A 8 27.07 -15.08 -14.90
C ASP A 8 27.59 -14.01 -15.86
N LEU A 9 26.72 -13.08 -16.27
CA LEU A 9 27.12 -11.91 -17.07
C LEU A 9 28.09 -11.04 -16.27
N VAL A 10 27.77 -10.74 -15.02
CA VAL A 10 28.62 -9.93 -14.14
C VAL A 10 29.99 -10.58 -13.93
N VAL A 11 30.04 -11.88 -13.66
CA VAL A 11 31.29 -12.64 -13.54
C VAL A 11 32.07 -12.64 -14.85
N GLY A 12 31.39 -12.76 -15.99
CA GLY A 12 31.99 -12.63 -17.32
C GLY A 12 32.66 -11.27 -17.49
N VAL A 13 31.95 -10.18 -17.20
CA VAL A 13 32.50 -8.82 -17.30
C VAL A 13 33.69 -8.61 -16.34
N GLN A 14 33.65 -9.16 -15.13
CA GLN A 14 34.77 -9.13 -14.19
C GLN A 14 36.03 -9.83 -14.74
N LYS A 15 35.85 -10.84 -15.59
CA LYS A 15 36.93 -11.56 -16.29
C LYS A 15 37.33 -10.94 -17.63
N GLY A 16 36.72 -9.81 -18.02
CA GLY A 16 36.99 -9.13 -19.28
C GLY A 16 36.23 -9.65 -20.50
N ASP A 17 35.16 -10.43 -20.30
CA ASP A 17 34.28 -10.92 -21.38
C ASP A 17 33.49 -9.75 -22.01
N LEU A 18 33.93 -9.33 -23.20
CA LEU A 18 33.32 -8.25 -23.99
C LEU A 18 31.87 -8.58 -24.41
N PRO A 19 31.56 -9.78 -24.92
CA PRO A 19 30.18 -10.22 -25.13
C PRO A 19 29.28 -10.08 -23.89
N ALA A 20 29.74 -10.51 -22.71
CA ALA A 20 28.97 -10.37 -21.48
C ALA A 20 28.70 -8.90 -21.10
N PHE A 21 29.66 -8.01 -21.39
CA PHE A 21 29.49 -6.57 -21.17
C PHE A 21 28.42 -5.98 -22.09
N HIS A 22 28.44 -6.34 -23.37
CA HIS A 22 27.43 -5.89 -24.33
C HIS A 22 26.02 -6.33 -23.94
N GLU A 23 25.86 -7.59 -23.52
CA GLU A 23 24.57 -8.12 -23.09
C GLU A 23 24.06 -7.39 -21.84
N LEU A 24 24.95 -7.14 -20.88
CA LEU A 24 24.64 -6.40 -19.66
C LEU A 24 24.26 -4.94 -19.93
N VAL A 25 24.92 -4.27 -20.89
CA VAL A 25 24.54 -2.93 -21.37
C VAL A 25 23.14 -2.95 -21.97
N THR A 26 22.84 -3.90 -22.85
CA THR A 26 21.52 -4.01 -23.49
C THR A 26 20.40 -4.18 -22.47
N ILE A 27 20.60 -5.01 -21.44
CA ILE A 27 19.61 -5.25 -20.38
C ILE A 27 19.35 -3.99 -19.55
N TYR A 28 20.42 -3.24 -19.21
CA TYR A 28 20.32 -2.14 -18.24
C TYR A 28 20.19 -0.75 -18.84
N ARG A 29 20.40 -0.56 -20.16
CA ARG A 29 20.45 0.79 -20.77
C ARG A 29 19.20 1.60 -20.49
N GLU A 30 18.01 1.08 -20.81
CA GLU A 30 16.76 1.83 -20.62
C GLU A 30 16.49 2.16 -19.15
N GLN A 31 16.78 1.21 -18.26
CA GLN A 31 16.58 1.40 -16.84
C GLN A 31 17.56 2.44 -16.26
N ALA A 32 18.82 2.43 -16.72
CA ALA A 32 19.81 3.44 -16.39
C ALA A 32 19.42 4.83 -16.89
N ILE A 33 18.85 4.95 -18.09
CA ILE A 33 18.31 6.22 -18.62
C ILE A 33 17.19 6.73 -17.71
N ARG A 34 16.25 5.86 -17.30
CA ARG A 34 15.18 6.25 -16.36
C ARG A 34 15.73 6.74 -15.03
N TRP A 35 16.80 6.11 -14.52
CA TRP A 35 17.46 6.56 -13.29
C TRP A 35 18.16 7.91 -13.45
N ALA A 36 18.89 8.10 -14.55
CA ALA A 36 19.59 9.35 -14.85
C ALA A 36 18.63 10.53 -15.06
N LEU A 37 17.55 10.32 -15.83
CA LEU A 37 16.49 11.32 -16.08
C LEU A 37 15.88 11.89 -14.81
N ARG A 38 15.67 11.07 -13.78
CA ARG A 38 15.15 11.51 -12.47
C ARG A 38 16.07 12.47 -11.74
N VAL A 39 17.36 12.49 -12.09
CA VAL A 39 18.39 13.34 -11.49
C VAL A 39 18.65 14.57 -12.35
N VAL A 40 19.00 14.39 -13.63
CA VAL A 40 19.41 15.51 -14.52
C VAL A 40 18.24 16.27 -15.15
N ARG A 41 17.04 15.65 -15.20
CA ARG A 41 15.82 16.21 -15.80
C ARG A 41 15.97 16.69 -17.27
N ASP A 42 16.97 16.18 -17.97
CA ASP A 42 17.29 16.47 -19.36
C ASP A 42 17.61 15.14 -20.08
N PRO A 43 16.90 14.79 -21.18
CA PRO A 43 17.13 13.55 -21.91
C PRO A 43 18.52 13.40 -22.51
N HIS A 44 19.12 14.48 -23.02
CA HIS A 44 20.45 14.45 -23.61
C HIS A 44 21.51 14.22 -22.53
N LEU A 45 21.44 14.96 -21.42
CA LEU A 45 22.35 14.74 -20.30
C LEU A 45 22.17 13.36 -19.67
N ALA A 46 20.96 12.80 -19.70
CA ALA A 46 20.70 11.47 -19.17
C ALA A 46 21.40 10.38 -20.01
N GLU A 47 21.44 10.53 -21.34
CA GLU A 47 22.19 9.60 -22.20
C GLU A 47 23.70 9.69 -21.94
N ASP A 48 24.25 10.89 -21.81
CA ASP A 48 25.68 11.10 -21.50
C ASP A 48 26.06 10.46 -20.18
N VAL A 49 25.23 10.66 -19.16
CA VAL A 49 25.40 10.06 -17.83
C VAL A 49 25.41 8.54 -17.89
N VAL A 50 24.52 7.95 -18.69
CA VAL A 50 24.44 6.49 -18.82
C VAL A 50 25.67 5.94 -19.51
N GLN A 51 26.16 6.60 -20.57
CA GLN A 51 27.40 6.21 -21.23
C GLN A 51 28.58 6.22 -20.25
N GLU A 52 28.78 7.32 -19.54
CA GLU A 52 29.85 7.47 -18.56
C GLU A 52 29.70 6.47 -17.39
N ALA A 53 28.47 6.20 -16.95
CA ALA A 53 28.20 5.20 -15.90
C ALA A 53 28.58 3.78 -16.35
N PHE A 54 28.33 3.40 -17.60
CA PHE A 54 28.77 2.10 -18.12
C PHE A 54 30.29 1.99 -18.24
N ILE A 55 30.98 3.09 -18.57
CA ILE A 55 32.46 3.16 -18.58
C ILE A 55 33.00 2.96 -17.16
N GLN A 56 32.47 3.71 -16.19
CA GLN A 56 32.87 3.59 -14.78
C GLN A 56 32.53 2.22 -14.20
N MET A 57 31.40 1.65 -14.60
CA MET A 57 31.02 0.31 -14.23
C MET A 57 32.08 -0.69 -14.67
N LYS A 58 32.50 -0.67 -15.94
CA LYS A 58 33.53 -1.58 -16.45
C LYS A 58 34.83 -1.52 -15.64
N GLY A 59 35.24 -0.33 -15.21
CA GLY A 59 36.43 -0.14 -14.39
C GLY A 59 36.29 -0.57 -12.92
N LYS A 60 35.06 -0.56 -12.37
CA LYS A 60 34.81 -0.81 -10.93
C LYS A 60 34.14 -2.14 -10.64
N ILE A 61 33.62 -2.85 -11.64
CA ILE A 61 32.85 -4.09 -11.46
C ILE A 61 33.63 -5.20 -10.75
N GLY A 62 34.97 -5.20 -10.84
CA GLY A 62 35.83 -6.10 -10.06
C GLY A 62 35.77 -5.90 -8.54
N THR A 63 35.23 -4.78 -8.07
CA THR A 63 35.01 -4.52 -6.63
C THR A 63 33.70 -5.10 -6.09
N LEU A 64 32.80 -5.54 -6.98
CA LEU A 64 31.51 -6.13 -6.62
C LEU A 64 31.71 -7.59 -6.16
N ARG A 65 31.60 -7.81 -4.85
CA ARG A 65 31.82 -9.14 -4.24
C ARG A 65 30.68 -10.13 -4.49
N GLU A 66 29.46 -9.62 -4.61
CA GLU A 66 28.25 -10.42 -4.82
C GLU A 66 27.59 -10.01 -6.14
N PRO A 67 27.74 -10.82 -7.21
CA PRO A 67 27.16 -10.53 -8.52
C PRO A 67 25.64 -10.32 -8.52
N GLY A 68 24.91 -10.95 -7.58
CA GLY A 68 23.47 -10.76 -7.42
C GLY A 68 23.05 -9.34 -7.03
N ASN A 69 23.97 -8.54 -6.49
CA ASN A 69 23.71 -7.14 -6.11
C ASN A 69 24.03 -6.13 -7.23
N PHE A 70 24.27 -6.60 -8.45
CA PHE A 70 24.66 -5.73 -9.57
C PHE A 70 23.66 -4.59 -9.82
N HIS A 71 22.36 -4.87 -9.74
CA HIS A 71 21.32 -3.86 -9.97
C HIS A 71 21.47 -2.65 -9.04
N SER A 72 21.52 -2.87 -7.72
CA SER A 72 21.63 -1.81 -6.72
C SER A 72 22.98 -1.10 -6.78
N TRP A 73 24.05 -1.85 -7.05
CA TRP A 73 25.39 -1.30 -7.21
C TRP A 73 25.51 -0.42 -8.46
N PHE A 74 25.02 -0.88 -9.62
CA PHE A 74 25.10 -0.14 -10.87
C PHE A 74 24.21 1.11 -10.84
N ARG A 75 23.05 1.04 -10.21
CA ARG A 75 22.20 2.21 -9.94
C ARG A 75 22.94 3.30 -9.15
N GLN A 76 23.77 2.92 -8.19
CA GLN A 76 24.59 3.87 -7.43
C GLN A 76 25.68 4.51 -8.31
N VAL A 77 26.26 3.75 -9.25
CA VAL A 77 27.20 4.29 -10.26
C VAL A 77 26.50 5.32 -11.14
N VAL A 78 25.35 4.98 -11.73
CA VAL A 78 24.55 5.88 -12.57
C VAL A 78 24.16 7.16 -11.82
N ARG A 79 23.71 7.03 -10.57
CA ARG A 79 23.33 8.17 -9.74
C ARG A 79 24.51 9.12 -9.49
N ARG A 80 25.69 8.58 -9.14
CA ARG A 80 26.90 9.40 -8.91
C ARG A 80 27.32 10.13 -10.18
N THR A 81 27.31 9.43 -11.32
CA THR A 81 27.62 10.03 -12.62
C THR A 81 26.63 11.14 -12.98
N ALA A 82 25.34 10.93 -12.74
CA ALA A 82 24.29 11.92 -12.97
C ALA A 82 24.51 13.22 -12.20
N ILE A 83 24.88 13.10 -10.93
CA ILE A 83 25.09 14.27 -10.07
C ILE A 83 26.36 15.02 -10.48
N ASN A 84 27.44 14.32 -10.83
CA ASN A 84 28.66 14.94 -11.33
C ASN A 84 28.42 15.75 -12.61
N GLN A 85 27.56 15.25 -13.51
CA GLN A 85 27.20 15.95 -14.75
C GLN A 85 26.51 17.29 -14.48
N ILE A 86 25.61 17.35 -13.49
CA ILE A 86 24.93 18.60 -13.08
C ILE A 86 25.92 19.60 -12.48
N ARG A 87 26.89 19.13 -11.70
CA ARG A 87 27.92 19.97 -11.07
C ARG A 87 28.86 20.59 -12.10
N GLY A 88 29.23 19.85 -13.15
CA GLY A 88 30.03 20.34 -14.27
C GLY A 88 29.31 21.37 -15.15
N ALA A 89 27.99 21.24 -15.32
CA ALA A 89 27.17 22.15 -16.13
C ALA A 89 26.85 23.48 -15.44
N SER A 90 27.06 23.60 -14.11
CA SER A 90 26.70 24.78 -13.32
C SER A 90 27.60 26.03 -13.54
N SER A 91 28.54 25.97 -14.49
CA SER A 91 29.33 27.13 -14.95
C SER A 91 28.77 27.83 -16.20
N GLY A 92 27.56 27.46 -16.68
CA GLY A 92 26.90 28.10 -17.82
C GLY A 92 25.39 28.26 -17.64
N THR A 93 24.87 29.41 -18.05
CA THR A 93 23.52 29.98 -17.81
C THR A 93 22.36 29.31 -18.59
N THR A 94 21.32 28.82 -17.86
CA THR A 94 19.83 28.67 -18.09
C THR A 94 19.21 28.31 -19.48
N PRO A 95 17.93 27.84 -19.64
CA PRO A 95 16.72 28.06 -18.81
C PRO A 95 15.74 26.89 -18.57
N ALA A 96 14.75 27.14 -17.70
CA ALA A 96 13.60 26.30 -17.38
C ALA A 96 12.54 26.29 -18.49
N GLY A 97 11.89 25.13 -18.72
CA GLY A 97 10.61 25.04 -19.44
C GLY A 97 10.42 23.76 -20.26
N HIS A 98 9.48 22.91 -19.79
CA HIS A 98 8.70 21.88 -20.53
C HIS A 98 9.38 20.61 -21.09
N ALA A 99 9.02 19.47 -20.49
CA ALA A 99 8.76 18.16 -21.12
C ALA A 99 8.00 17.28 -20.07
N VAL A 100 6.66 17.36 -20.01
CA VAL A 100 5.67 16.47 -20.67
C VAL A 100 5.69 15.02 -20.16
N GLU A 101 4.69 14.68 -19.34
CA GLU A 101 3.60 13.75 -19.71
C GLU A 101 3.93 12.34 -20.27
N LEU A 102 5.11 11.78 -20.04
CA LEU A 102 5.32 10.34 -20.20
C LEU A 102 5.82 9.72 -18.89
N LEU A 103 4.97 8.87 -18.31
CA LEU A 103 5.22 7.68 -17.47
C LEU A 103 4.05 7.52 -16.49
N GLY A 104 2.86 7.28 -17.07
CA GLY A 104 1.80 6.56 -16.39
C GLY A 104 2.19 5.09 -16.25
N GLN A 105 1.80 4.50 -15.13
CA GLN A 105 1.88 3.08 -14.75
C GLN A 105 3.20 2.59 -14.13
N THR A 106 3.02 1.98 -12.94
CA THR A 106 3.78 0.88 -12.33
C THR A 106 5.30 0.95 -12.36
N GLU A 107 5.91 1.22 -11.21
CA GLU A 107 7.01 0.43 -10.62
C GLU A 107 7.44 1.05 -9.27
N ASP A 108 7.81 0.17 -8.35
CA ASP A 108 8.23 0.39 -6.95
C ASP A 108 8.78 1.80 -6.63
N LEU A 109 7.94 2.61 -5.98
CA LEU A 109 8.33 3.90 -5.37
C LEU A 109 9.12 3.70 -4.08
N SER A 110 9.29 2.46 -3.60
CA SER A 110 9.88 2.15 -2.30
C SER A 110 11.40 2.35 -2.23
N GLU A 111 12.11 2.13 -3.35
CA GLU A 111 13.58 2.14 -3.35
C GLU A 111 14.21 3.51 -3.63
N TRP A 112 13.42 4.58 -3.78
CA TRP A 112 13.93 5.94 -4.09
C TRP A 112 13.91 6.89 -2.90
N TYR A 113 13.42 6.46 -1.72
CA TYR A 113 13.48 7.29 -0.53
C TYR A 113 14.87 7.22 0.11
N ASP A 114 15.76 8.09 -0.36
CA ASP A 114 16.97 8.45 0.36
C ASP A 114 16.68 9.75 1.16
N PRO A 115 16.45 9.66 2.49
CA PRO A 115 16.21 10.81 3.34
C PRO A 115 17.24 11.92 3.13
N LEU A 116 18.51 11.56 2.86
CA LEU A 116 19.58 12.53 2.61
C LEU A 116 19.36 13.32 1.33
N HIS A 117 18.90 12.71 0.24
CA HIS A 117 18.60 13.46 -0.98
C HIS A 117 17.30 14.25 -0.89
N SER A 118 16.28 13.75 -0.16
CA SER A 118 15.08 14.55 0.12
C SER A 118 15.42 15.81 0.91
N LEU A 119 16.33 15.69 1.90
CA LEU A 119 16.92 16.80 2.64
C LEU A 119 17.73 17.73 1.73
N LEU A 120 18.23 17.24 0.59
CA LEU A 120 19.11 17.97 -0.33
C LEU A 120 18.44 18.57 -1.58
N SER A 121 17.10 18.63 -1.61
CA SER A 121 16.33 19.16 -2.74
C SER A 121 16.23 20.70 -2.68
N ARG A 122 16.68 21.38 -3.75
CA ARG A 122 16.91 22.84 -3.85
C ARG A 122 15.74 23.74 -3.43
N GLU A 123 14.50 23.26 -3.44
CA GLU A 123 13.31 24.12 -3.26
C GLU A 123 12.86 24.31 -1.81
N ARG A 124 13.49 23.70 -0.79
CA ARG A 124 13.06 23.83 0.64
C ARG A 124 14.18 23.93 1.70
N GLN A 125 15.42 24.20 1.30
CA GLN A 125 16.57 23.52 1.92
C GLN A 125 17.31 24.20 3.09
N THR A 126 17.32 25.52 3.26
CA THR A 126 18.25 26.12 4.24
C THR A 126 17.80 25.97 5.70
N ASP A 127 16.51 26.14 6.00
CA ASP A 127 16.02 26.11 7.39
C ASP A 127 15.83 24.68 7.91
N LEU A 128 15.41 23.75 7.03
CA LEU A 128 15.22 22.34 7.37
C LEU A 128 16.54 21.59 7.56
N LEU A 129 17.59 21.90 6.78
CA LEU A 129 18.92 21.30 6.95
C LEU A 129 19.60 21.77 8.24
N THR A 130 19.66 23.08 8.45
CA THR A 130 20.29 23.67 9.65
C THR A 130 19.57 23.20 10.91
N GLY A 131 18.24 23.09 10.83
CA GLY A 131 17.40 22.57 11.89
C GLY A 131 17.60 21.08 12.16
N SER A 132 17.46 20.21 11.15
CA SER A 132 17.41 18.75 11.34
C SER A 132 18.78 18.16 11.69
N LEU A 133 19.85 18.85 11.31
CA LEU A 133 21.23 18.50 11.67
C LEU A 133 21.67 19.12 13.01
N GLY A 134 20.92 20.06 13.57
CA GLY A 134 21.25 20.75 14.82
C GLY A 134 21.37 19.81 16.02
N GLY A 135 20.58 18.74 16.07
CA GLY A 135 20.62 17.73 17.14
C GLY A 135 21.79 16.73 17.04
N LEU A 136 22.58 16.75 15.97
CA LEU A 136 23.75 15.86 15.82
C LEU A 136 24.98 16.46 16.50
N PRO A 137 25.86 15.64 17.12
CA PRO A 137 27.20 16.08 17.51
C PRO A 137 27.94 16.68 16.31
N GLU A 138 28.82 17.65 16.55
CA GLU A 138 29.52 18.39 15.49
C GLU A 138 30.27 17.45 14.53
N GLN A 139 30.96 16.44 15.06
CA GLN A 139 31.66 15.44 14.25
C GLN A 139 30.70 14.62 13.38
N SER A 140 29.57 14.17 13.93
CA SER A 140 28.53 13.44 13.18
C SER A 140 27.90 14.29 12.09
N ARG A 141 27.64 15.56 12.39
CA ARG A 141 27.12 16.55 11.43
C ARG A 141 28.10 16.77 10.29
N SER A 142 29.36 17.06 10.61
CA SER A 142 30.41 17.28 9.62
C SER A 142 30.59 16.05 8.72
N LEU A 143 30.62 14.85 9.31
CA LEU A 143 30.74 13.60 8.57
C LEU A 143 29.54 13.36 7.64
N LEU A 144 28.31 13.57 8.12
CA LEU A 144 27.09 13.42 7.31
C LEU A 144 27.02 14.47 6.19
N THR A 145 27.39 15.71 6.47
CA THR A 145 27.47 16.80 5.50
C THR A 145 28.52 16.51 4.43
N SER A 146 29.74 16.09 4.79
CA SER A 146 30.77 15.74 3.81
C SER A 146 30.39 14.51 2.98
N TYR A 147 29.69 13.53 3.56
CA TYR A 147 29.16 12.40 2.80
C TYR A 147 28.07 12.82 1.81
N ALA A 148 27.16 13.71 2.22
CA ALA A 148 25.95 14.03 1.46
C ALA A 148 26.11 15.20 0.47
N LEU A 149 26.84 16.26 0.85
CA LEU A 149 27.09 17.44 0.03
C LEU A 149 28.38 17.31 -0.77
N GLU A 150 29.46 16.88 -0.12
CA GLU A 150 30.78 16.79 -0.77
C GLU A 150 31.00 15.45 -1.48
N GLU A 151 30.09 14.49 -1.31
CA GLU A 151 30.15 13.13 -1.87
C GLU A 151 31.41 12.34 -1.47
N ALA A 152 32.03 12.70 -0.34
CA ALA A 152 33.20 12.03 0.16
C ALA A 152 32.91 10.55 0.43
N THR A 153 33.77 9.67 -0.07
CA THR A 153 33.65 8.23 0.12
C THR A 153 33.87 7.86 1.59
N PRO A 154 33.32 6.73 2.07
CA PRO A 154 33.59 6.25 3.42
C PRO A 154 35.10 6.07 3.73
N ASP A 155 35.92 5.83 2.70
CA ASP A 155 37.38 5.75 2.82
C ASP A 155 38.02 7.14 3.02
N GLU A 156 37.62 8.14 2.24
CA GLU A 156 38.09 9.53 2.41
C GLU A 156 37.65 10.11 3.76
N LEU A 157 36.42 9.80 4.19
CA LEU A 157 35.91 10.18 5.51
C LEU A 157 36.69 9.50 6.64
N ALA A 158 37.06 8.23 6.48
CA ALA A 158 37.87 7.50 7.47
C ALA A 158 39.23 8.21 7.68
N VAL A 159 39.89 8.60 6.59
CA VAL A 159 41.15 9.34 6.64
C VAL A 159 40.93 10.74 7.24
N ARG A 160 39.96 11.49 6.72
CA ARG A 160 39.71 12.89 7.12
C ARG A 160 39.37 13.04 8.59
N PHE A 161 38.56 12.12 9.13
CA PHE A 161 38.09 12.18 10.50
C PHE A 161 38.92 11.30 11.47
N GLY A 162 39.99 10.66 10.99
CA GLY A 162 40.86 9.81 11.82
C GLY A 162 40.14 8.60 12.41
N MET A 163 39.20 8.01 11.67
CA MET A 163 38.32 6.93 12.14
C MET A 163 38.48 5.65 11.31
N LYS A 164 38.16 4.50 11.90
CA LYS A 164 38.01 3.24 11.14
C LYS A 164 36.81 3.35 10.19
N LYS A 165 36.91 2.77 8.99
CA LYS A 165 35.82 2.72 8.00
C LYS A 165 34.51 2.15 8.56
N SER A 166 34.58 1.11 9.39
CA SER A 166 33.41 0.55 10.09
C SER A 166 32.72 1.58 11.01
N ASN A 167 33.50 2.44 11.66
CA ASN A 167 32.97 3.51 12.48
C ASN A 167 32.31 4.61 11.65
N VAL A 168 32.85 4.93 10.47
CA VAL A 168 32.23 5.86 9.51
C VAL A 168 30.83 5.37 9.12
N TYR A 169 30.68 4.10 8.74
CA TYR A 169 29.36 3.54 8.41
C TYR A 169 28.38 3.59 9.60
N ASN A 170 28.85 3.27 10.81
CA ASN A 170 28.02 3.36 12.02
C ASN A 170 27.56 4.79 12.31
N VAL A 171 28.47 5.76 12.20
CA VAL A 171 28.16 7.18 12.42
C VAL A 171 27.20 7.67 11.34
N LEU A 172 27.42 7.34 10.05
CA LEU A 172 26.51 7.69 8.96
C LEU A 172 25.11 7.12 9.18
N SER A 173 25.01 5.84 9.53
CA SER A 173 23.71 5.19 9.75
C SER A 173 22.96 5.84 10.90
N ARG A 174 23.59 6.02 12.06
CA ARG A 174 22.94 6.66 13.22
C ARG A 174 22.58 8.11 12.96
N SER A 175 23.47 8.84 12.28
CA SER A 175 23.23 10.25 11.95
C SER A 175 22.08 10.40 10.96
N ARG A 176 21.95 9.49 10.00
CA ARG A 176 20.82 9.43 9.05
C ARG A 176 19.51 9.14 9.77
N THR A 177 19.47 8.15 10.66
CA THR A 177 18.26 7.85 11.46
C THR A 177 17.84 9.07 12.29
N LYS A 178 18.78 9.66 13.02
CA LYS A 178 18.51 10.82 13.87
C LYS A 178 18.09 12.06 13.07
N ALA A 179 18.75 12.37 11.96
CA ALA A 179 18.36 13.47 11.08
C ALA A 179 16.96 13.27 10.48
N ASN A 180 16.61 12.02 10.14
CA ASN A 180 15.28 11.68 9.65
C ASN A 180 14.22 11.86 10.75
N GLU A 181 14.45 11.36 11.97
CA GLU A 181 13.56 11.57 13.12
C GLU A 181 13.34 13.05 13.43
N GLU A 182 14.40 13.84 13.44
CA GLU A 182 14.34 15.29 13.63
C GLU A 182 13.51 15.99 12.55
N ARG A 183 13.59 15.53 11.30
CA ARG A 183 12.78 16.06 10.21
C ARG A 183 11.29 15.77 10.42
N PHE A 184 10.92 14.56 10.83
CA PHE A 184 9.54 14.24 11.19
C PHE A 184 9.03 15.13 12.31
N ARG A 185 9.80 15.25 13.40
CA ARG A 185 9.44 16.09 14.55
C ARG A 185 9.20 17.55 14.17
N LYS A 186 10.13 18.14 13.41
CA LYS A 186 10.01 19.55 12.97
C LYS A 186 8.80 19.78 12.07
N GLU A 187 8.46 18.81 11.23
CA GLU A 187 7.32 18.96 10.34
C GLU A 187 5.99 18.86 11.10
N VAL A 188 5.94 18.03 12.15
CA VAL A 188 4.84 18.04 13.11
C VAL A 188 4.78 19.39 13.84
N ASP A 189 5.90 19.88 14.37
CA ASP A 189 5.94 21.18 15.07
C ASP A 189 5.45 22.33 14.18
N ARG A 190 5.86 22.36 12.91
CA ARG A 190 5.42 23.35 11.93
C ARG A 190 3.92 23.25 11.67
N HIS A 191 3.41 22.06 11.38
CA HIS A 191 1.98 21.82 11.16
C HIS A 191 1.13 22.28 12.35
N LEU A 192 1.55 21.97 13.58
CA LEU A 192 0.83 22.41 14.79
C LEU A 192 0.89 23.93 14.99
N ALA A 193 2.01 24.57 14.65
CA ALA A 193 2.11 26.03 14.69
C ALA A 193 1.18 26.69 13.66
N GLU A 194 1.12 26.16 12.43
CA GLU A 194 0.23 26.63 11.35
C GLU A 194 -1.25 26.47 11.72
N ARG A 195 -1.63 25.33 12.32
CA ARG A 195 -2.99 25.12 12.85
C ARG A 195 -3.36 26.14 13.92
N ARG A 196 -2.45 26.39 14.88
CA ARG A 196 -2.66 27.39 15.95
C ARG A 196 -2.81 28.80 15.40
N GLN A 197 -1.99 29.18 14.42
CA GLN A 197 -2.09 30.49 13.75
C GLN A 197 -3.40 30.64 12.98
N SER A 198 -3.91 29.55 12.43
CA SER A 198 -5.18 29.51 11.70
C SER A 198 -6.41 29.43 12.61
N GLY A 199 -6.23 29.39 13.94
CA GLY A 199 -7.32 29.33 14.92
C GLY A 199 -8.10 28.00 14.90
N LEU A 200 -7.51 26.92 14.38
CA LEU A 200 -8.14 25.60 14.34
C LEU A 200 -8.14 24.95 15.75
N PRO A 201 -9.06 23.99 16.01
CA PRO A 201 -9.08 23.27 17.28
C PRO A 201 -7.75 22.56 17.57
N ARG A 202 -7.38 22.51 18.84
CA ARG A 202 -6.16 21.84 19.33
C ARG A 202 -6.41 20.40 19.76
N SER A 203 -7.67 20.00 19.83
CA SER A 203 -8.10 18.67 20.22
C SER A 203 -9.52 18.45 19.75
N GLY A 204 -9.84 17.21 19.41
CA GLY A 204 -11.20 16.78 19.17
C GLY A 204 -11.34 15.35 19.67
N GLU A 205 -12.48 15.04 20.30
CA GLU A 205 -12.80 13.71 20.77
C GLU A 205 -14.27 13.41 20.48
N LEU A 206 -14.49 12.32 19.75
CA LEU A 206 -15.81 11.78 19.45
C LEU A 206 -16.14 10.66 20.43
N PRO A 207 -17.41 10.25 20.56
CA PRO A 207 -17.76 9.01 21.24
C PRO A 207 -16.95 7.85 20.67
N VAL A 208 -16.58 6.89 21.53
CA VAL A 208 -15.85 5.70 21.10
C VAL A 208 -16.72 4.96 20.08
N PRO A 209 -16.22 4.71 18.85
CA PRO A 209 -17.01 4.01 17.84
C PRO A 209 -17.39 2.59 18.27
N GLU A 210 -18.63 2.19 18.02
CA GLU A 210 -19.18 0.91 18.45
C GLU A 210 -19.74 0.12 17.27
N TYR A 211 -18.94 -0.83 16.75
CA TYR A 211 -19.43 -1.83 15.80
C TYR A 211 -19.56 -3.22 16.47
N GLU A 212 -20.59 -3.97 16.08
CA GLU A 212 -20.98 -5.25 16.72
C GLU A 212 -20.18 -6.46 16.25
N ARG A 213 -19.34 -6.31 15.23
CA ARG A 213 -18.66 -7.43 14.58
C ARG A 213 -17.25 -7.65 15.10
N PRO A 214 -16.80 -8.92 15.21
CA PRO A 214 -15.45 -9.27 15.62
C PRO A 214 -14.44 -9.10 14.48
N TYR A 215 -14.76 -8.36 13.41
CA TYR A 215 -13.87 -8.07 12.30
C TYR A 215 -14.25 -6.70 11.71
N ALA A 216 -13.28 -6.03 11.09
CA ALA A 216 -13.45 -4.67 10.58
C ALA A 216 -13.26 -4.63 9.06
N LEU A 217 -14.33 -4.90 8.30
CA LEU A 217 -14.33 -4.60 6.85
C LEU A 217 -14.61 -3.12 6.62
N ILE A 218 -14.17 -2.60 5.47
CA ILE A 218 -14.33 -1.18 5.14
C ILE A 218 -15.82 -0.77 5.13
N SER A 219 -16.71 -1.63 4.63
CA SER A 219 -18.18 -1.40 4.68
C SER A 219 -18.73 -1.26 6.10
N ILE A 220 -18.27 -2.07 7.05
CA ILE A 220 -18.68 -2.02 8.46
C ILE A 220 -18.26 -0.67 9.07
N LEU A 221 -17.03 -0.23 8.78
CA LEU A 221 -16.55 1.03 9.31
C LEU A 221 -17.18 2.25 8.61
N ILE A 222 -17.51 2.14 7.32
CA ILE A 222 -18.34 3.15 6.63
C ILE A 222 -19.71 3.24 7.32
N ALA A 223 -20.34 2.11 7.69
CA ALA A 223 -21.60 2.11 8.43
C ALA A 223 -21.49 2.88 9.75
N GLU A 224 -20.38 2.66 10.47
CA GLU A 224 -20.10 3.35 11.72
C GLU A 224 -20.00 4.86 11.54
N VAL A 225 -19.20 5.30 10.56
CA VAL A 225 -19.02 6.73 10.25
C VAL A 225 -20.34 7.37 9.82
N LEU A 226 -21.15 6.69 9.00
CA LEU A 226 -22.46 7.19 8.57
C LEU A 226 -23.45 7.30 9.74
N ARG A 227 -23.41 6.37 10.69
CA ARG A 227 -24.22 6.48 11.91
C ARG A 227 -23.79 7.68 12.75
N THR A 228 -22.48 7.92 12.91
CA THR A 228 -21.97 9.13 13.56
C THR A 228 -22.41 10.40 12.82
N ALA A 229 -22.50 10.36 11.49
CA ALA A 229 -23.00 11.45 10.66
C ALA A 229 -24.52 11.67 10.76
N GLY A 230 -25.26 10.86 11.52
CA GLY A 230 -26.72 10.94 11.61
C GLY A 230 -27.48 10.26 10.47
N GLU A 231 -26.84 9.36 9.72
CA GLU A 231 -27.45 8.50 8.70
C GLU A 231 -27.47 7.02 9.18
N PRO A 232 -28.29 6.64 10.18
CA PRO A 232 -28.28 5.30 10.77
C PRO A 232 -28.97 4.21 9.91
N ASP A 233 -29.73 4.61 8.90
CA ASP A 233 -30.66 3.72 8.17
C ASP A 233 -29.98 2.78 7.18
N TRP A 234 -28.66 2.89 6.99
CA TRP A 234 -27.91 2.03 6.10
C TRP A 234 -27.76 0.63 6.68
N SER A 235 -28.38 -0.36 6.03
CA SER A 235 -28.20 -1.75 6.44
C SER A 235 -26.80 -2.26 6.06
N LEU A 236 -26.29 -3.22 6.83
CA LEU A 236 -25.03 -3.91 6.51
C LEU A 236 -25.08 -4.54 5.12
N THR A 237 -26.21 -5.15 4.76
CA THR A 237 -26.45 -5.76 3.46
C THR A 237 -26.26 -4.76 2.32
N GLU A 238 -26.83 -3.56 2.43
CA GLU A 238 -26.69 -2.51 1.42
C GLU A 238 -25.23 -2.05 1.30
N LEU A 239 -24.56 -1.78 2.43
CA LEU A 239 -23.19 -1.28 2.41
C LEU A 239 -22.19 -2.33 1.90
N MET A 240 -22.34 -3.60 2.28
CA MET A 240 -21.51 -4.69 1.77
C MET A 240 -21.77 -4.95 0.28
N GLY A 241 -23.02 -4.80 -0.18
CA GLY A 241 -23.35 -4.87 -1.60
C GLY A 241 -22.78 -3.72 -2.41
N ILE A 242 -22.87 -2.49 -1.90
CA ILE A 242 -22.39 -1.26 -2.57
C ILE A 242 -20.85 -1.20 -2.63
N SER A 243 -20.18 -1.51 -1.53
CA SER A 243 -18.72 -1.54 -1.44
C SER A 243 -18.07 -2.68 -2.22
N GLY A 244 -18.82 -3.76 -2.45
CA GLY A 244 -18.32 -4.99 -3.06
C GLY A 244 -17.80 -6.02 -2.06
N ASP A 245 -17.75 -5.71 -0.76
CA ASP A 245 -17.28 -6.62 0.29
C ASP A 245 -18.10 -7.93 0.34
N ALA A 246 -19.38 -7.90 -0.02
CA ALA A 246 -20.22 -9.10 -0.14
C ALA A 246 -19.76 -10.08 -1.24
N PHE A 247 -19.05 -9.57 -2.27
CA PHE A 247 -18.76 -10.30 -3.50
C PHE A 247 -17.27 -10.53 -3.73
N ARG A 248 -16.41 -9.70 -3.11
CA ARG A 248 -14.96 -9.82 -3.22
C ARG A 248 -14.50 -11.13 -2.58
N LEU A 249 -13.58 -11.79 -3.28
CA LEU A 249 -12.70 -12.82 -2.74
C LEU A 249 -11.30 -12.50 -3.22
N ASN A 250 -10.33 -12.63 -2.32
CA ASN A 250 -8.92 -12.53 -2.66
C ASN A 250 -8.15 -13.63 -1.93
N VAL A 251 -7.08 -14.08 -2.55
CA VAL A 251 -6.19 -15.12 -2.04
C VAL A 251 -4.77 -14.73 -2.39
N THR A 252 -3.88 -14.79 -1.41
CA THR A 252 -2.45 -14.53 -1.63
C THR A 252 -1.81 -15.71 -2.36
N ALA A 253 -0.79 -15.47 -3.18
CA ALA A 253 -0.06 -16.54 -3.87
C ALA A 253 0.58 -17.55 -2.90
N ARG A 254 0.90 -17.10 -1.68
CA ARG A 254 1.39 -17.95 -0.60
C ARG A 254 0.29 -18.60 0.24
N CYS A 255 -0.97 -18.22 0.02
CA CYS A 255 -2.12 -18.63 0.84
C CYS A 255 -1.88 -18.35 2.33
N GLU A 256 -1.39 -17.15 2.61
CA GLU A 256 -1.34 -16.57 3.94
C GLU A 256 -2.64 -15.82 4.23
N TRP A 257 -3.14 -15.91 5.48
CA TRP A 257 -4.45 -15.39 5.91
C TRP A 257 -4.56 -13.87 5.92
N GLN A 258 -3.43 -13.17 5.95
CA GLN A 258 -3.35 -11.70 6.00
C GLN A 258 -3.94 -11.04 4.75
N GLY A 259 -4.39 -11.84 3.77
CA GLY A 259 -4.90 -11.34 2.52
C GLY A 259 -6.31 -10.78 2.55
N ILE A 260 -7.23 -11.25 3.41
CA ILE A 260 -8.68 -11.03 3.19
C ILE A 260 -9.08 -9.56 3.05
N ALA A 261 -8.45 -8.66 3.80
CA ALA A 261 -8.73 -7.24 3.74
C ALA A 261 -7.68 -6.44 2.94
N THR A 262 -6.78 -7.11 2.22
CA THR A 262 -5.82 -6.51 1.30
C THR A 262 -6.34 -6.55 -0.13
N PHE A 263 -6.64 -5.37 -0.66
CA PHE A 263 -7.09 -5.09 -2.03
C PHE A 263 -6.75 -3.64 -2.33
N ASP A 264 -6.95 -3.13 -3.56
CA ASP A 264 -6.75 -1.70 -3.81
C ASP A 264 -7.79 -0.87 -3.01
N TRP A 265 -7.39 -0.48 -1.80
CA TRP A 265 -8.23 0.22 -0.83
C TRP A 265 -8.68 1.57 -1.37
N SER A 266 -7.78 2.30 -2.04
CA SER A 266 -8.09 3.59 -2.66
C SER A 266 -9.19 3.44 -3.70
N TYR A 267 -9.00 2.53 -4.66
CA TYR A 267 -9.99 2.28 -5.71
C TYR A 267 -11.34 1.89 -5.12
N SER A 268 -11.33 0.95 -4.18
CA SER A 268 -12.56 0.39 -3.58
C SER A 268 -13.31 1.43 -2.75
N ALA A 269 -12.59 2.21 -1.93
CA ALA A 269 -13.17 3.26 -1.12
C ALA A 269 -13.81 4.35 -1.99
N TYR A 270 -13.11 4.82 -3.03
CA TYR A 270 -13.68 5.82 -3.94
C TYR A 270 -14.93 5.31 -4.65
N GLN A 271 -14.93 4.06 -5.13
CA GLN A 271 -16.12 3.49 -5.75
C GLN A 271 -17.29 3.37 -4.77
N ALA A 272 -17.03 2.95 -3.52
CA ALA A 272 -18.06 2.85 -2.50
C ALA A 272 -18.65 4.24 -2.20
N LEU A 273 -17.82 5.26 -1.97
CA LEU A 273 -18.27 6.61 -1.71
C LEU A 273 -19.03 7.22 -2.88
N GLU A 274 -18.54 7.07 -4.11
CA GLU A 274 -19.22 7.54 -5.31
C GLU A 274 -20.62 6.92 -5.45
N ARG A 275 -20.75 5.61 -5.23
CA ARG A 275 -22.04 4.90 -5.25
C ARG A 275 -22.98 5.33 -4.14
N LEU A 276 -22.46 5.70 -2.98
CA LEU A 276 -23.23 6.27 -1.87
C LEU A 276 -23.62 7.73 -2.10
N GLY A 277 -23.07 8.38 -3.14
CA GLY A 277 -23.25 9.81 -3.39
C GLY A 277 -22.50 10.67 -2.37
N LEU A 278 -21.33 10.20 -1.91
CA LEU A 278 -20.47 10.85 -0.93
C LEU A 278 -19.13 11.25 -1.57
N SER A 279 -18.58 12.37 -1.10
CA SER A 279 -17.16 12.68 -1.28
C SER A 279 -16.32 12.04 -0.19
N GLY A 280 -15.00 11.99 -0.38
CA GLY A 280 -14.06 11.66 0.68
C GLY A 280 -12.62 11.83 0.25
N THR A 281 -11.74 11.82 1.24
CA THR A 281 -10.29 11.86 1.05
C THR A 281 -9.72 10.49 1.38
N CYS A 282 -8.94 9.95 0.46
CA CYS A 282 -8.30 8.66 0.61
C CYS A 282 -6.79 8.80 0.42
N LEU A 283 -6.01 8.27 1.36
CA LEU A 283 -4.56 8.28 1.34
C LEU A 283 -4.04 6.85 1.54
N GLY A 284 -3.13 6.41 0.69
CA GLY A 284 -2.49 5.09 0.81
C GLY A 284 -3.04 4.02 -0.13
N ARG A 285 -2.17 3.09 -0.50
CA ARG A 285 -2.45 1.93 -1.36
C ARG A 285 -1.66 0.73 -0.84
N PRO A 286 -2.06 -0.51 -1.18
CA PRO A 286 -1.28 -1.69 -0.84
C PRO A 286 0.13 -1.63 -1.42
N GLY A 287 1.07 -2.23 -0.69
CA GLY A 287 2.48 -2.32 -1.07
C GLY A 287 3.40 -1.37 -0.28
N PRO A 288 4.73 -1.53 -0.45
CA PRO A 288 5.70 -0.75 0.28
C PRO A 288 5.65 0.71 -0.18
N SER A 289 5.34 1.60 0.76
CA SER A 289 5.30 3.03 0.53
C SER A 289 6.06 3.73 1.66
N PRO A 290 7.33 4.13 1.47
CA PRO A 290 8.09 4.80 2.51
C PRO A 290 7.35 6.07 2.96
N LEU A 291 7.15 6.19 4.27
CA LEU A 291 6.53 7.38 4.84
C LEU A 291 7.52 8.54 4.77
N SER A 292 7.10 9.65 4.16
CA SER A 292 7.79 10.93 4.28
C SER A 292 7.11 11.80 5.35
N PRO A 293 7.82 12.77 5.95
CA PRO A 293 7.24 13.77 6.85
C PRO A 293 6.01 14.46 6.24
N GLU A 294 6.07 14.85 4.97
CA GLU A 294 4.94 15.49 4.28
C GLU A 294 3.72 14.57 4.19
N ARG A 295 3.93 13.27 3.95
CA ARG A 295 2.86 12.28 3.96
C ARG A 295 2.30 12.07 5.36
N GLN A 296 3.14 12.03 6.40
CA GLN A 296 2.69 11.95 7.79
C GLN A 296 1.81 13.15 8.15
N ILE A 297 2.23 14.37 7.76
CA ILE A 297 1.44 15.58 7.98
C ILE A 297 0.14 15.55 7.17
N SER A 298 0.16 15.06 5.94
CA SER A 298 -1.07 14.92 5.15
C SER A 298 -2.08 13.98 5.83
N LEU A 299 -1.60 12.85 6.38
CA LEU A 299 -2.44 11.93 7.15
C LEU A 299 -2.99 12.60 8.41
N LEU A 300 -2.11 13.23 9.20
CA LEU A 300 -2.49 13.90 10.45
C LEU A 300 -3.51 15.02 10.19
N SER A 301 -3.28 15.84 9.17
CA SER A 301 -4.18 16.92 8.77
C SER A 301 -5.57 16.39 8.43
N VAL A 302 -5.67 15.29 7.66
CA VAL A 302 -6.96 14.67 7.30
C VAL A 302 -7.65 14.09 8.54
N ILE A 303 -6.91 13.47 9.45
CA ILE A 303 -7.45 12.93 10.72
C ILE A 303 -8.05 14.07 11.56
N GLN A 304 -7.30 15.14 11.75
CA GLN A 304 -7.76 16.29 12.54
C GLN A 304 -8.97 16.95 11.89
N GLU A 305 -8.93 17.22 10.58
CA GLU A 305 -10.02 17.86 9.87
C GLU A 305 -11.31 17.03 9.93
N THR A 306 -11.22 15.70 9.80
CA THR A 306 -12.44 14.87 9.87
C THR A 306 -13.03 14.83 11.28
N ILE A 307 -12.18 14.74 12.31
CA ILE A 307 -12.62 14.74 13.71
C ILE A 307 -13.20 16.13 14.08
N ASP A 308 -12.62 17.21 13.58
CA ASP A 308 -13.13 18.58 13.76
C ASP A 308 -14.54 18.74 13.15
N ARG A 309 -14.87 17.98 12.10
CA ARG A 309 -16.22 17.91 11.52
C ARG A 309 -17.18 16.96 12.24
N GLY A 310 -16.73 16.31 13.33
CA GLY A 310 -17.55 15.37 14.08
C GLY A 310 -17.54 13.93 13.55
N LEU A 311 -16.62 13.57 12.63
CA LEU A 311 -16.60 12.25 11.99
C LEU A 311 -15.28 11.50 12.22
N PRO A 312 -15.31 10.21 12.59
CA PRO A 312 -14.08 9.44 12.74
C PRO A 312 -13.43 9.15 11.39
N ALA A 313 -12.11 8.92 11.38
CA ALA A 313 -11.36 8.52 10.20
C ALA A 313 -11.18 6.99 10.19
N ILE A 314 -11.34 6.36 9.03
CA ILE A 314 -11.05 4.93 8.85
C ILE A 314 -9.57 4.77 8.53
N VAL A 315 -8.88 3.85 9.22
CA VAL A 315 -7.45 3.58 9.02
C VAL A 315 -7.20 2.08 8.88
N TRP A 316 -6.23 1.70 8.05
CA TRP A 316 -5.70 0.33 7.97
C TRP A 316 -4.28 0.30 8.51
N ASN A 317 -3.92 -0.79 9.22
CA ASN A 317 -2.54 -1.08 9.64
C ASN A 317 -1.93 -0.02 10.59
N LEU A 318 -2.71 0.44 11.57
CA LEU A 318 -2.19 1.29 12.64
C LEU A 318 -1.68 0.48 13.85
N ALA A 319 -2.42 -0.56 14.25
CA ALA A 319 -2.12 -1.41 15.42
C ALA A 319 -1.83 -2.88 15.04
N ILE A 320 -2.56 -3.38 14.05
CA ILE A 320 -2.47 -4.73 13.46
C ILE A 320 -2.87 -4.59 11.98
N ASN A 321 -2.64 -5.62 11.17
CA ASN A 321 -3.06 -5.71 9.77
C ASN A 321 -4.60 -5.84 9.64
N GLU A 322 -5.33 -4.87 10.17
CA GLU A 322 -6.79 -4.73 10.11
C GLU A 322 -7.22 -3.25 10.00
N PHE A 323 -8.49 -3.02 9.63
CA PHE A 323 -9.06 -1.69 9.68
C PHE A 323 -9.45 -1.31 11.12
N GLY A 324 -9.52 -0.01 11.38
CA GLY A 324 -10.12 0.54 12.59
C GLY A 324 -10.45 2.02 12.42
N LEU A 325 -10.83 2.67 13.52
CA LEU A 325 -11.30 4.05 13.52
C LEU A 325 -10.45 4.94 14.41
N LEU A 326 -10.09 6.10 13.90
CA LEU A 326 -9.49 7.20 14.63
C LEU A 326 -10.59 8.18 15.02
N TYR A 327 -10.77 8.39 16.32
CA TYR A 327 -11.93 9.12 16.85
C TYR A 327 -11.54 10.29 17.77
N ALA A 328 -10.26 10.43 18.10
CA ALA A 328 -9.79 11.60 18.84
C ALA A 328 -8.35 11.97 18.47
N TYR A 329 -8.01 13.24 18.65
CA TYR A 329 -6.65 13.76 18.58
C TYR A 329 -6.43 14.85 19.65
N ASN A 330 -5.18 15.06 20.04
CA ASN A 330 -4.76 16.13 20.94
C ASN A 330 -3.39 16.65 20.53
N ASP A 331 -3.31 17.91 20.11
CA ASP A 331 -2.12 18.59 19.60
C ASP A 331 -1.12 18.96 20.70
N ASP A 332 -1.59 19.07 21.94
CA ASP A 332 -0.74 19.43 23.09
C ASP A 332 0.01 18.20 23.60
N ASP A 333 -0.70 17.08 23.69
CA ASP A 333 -0.12 15.78 24.04
C ASP A 333 0.49 15.05 22.84
N ARG A 334 0.21 15.51 21.61
CA ARG A 334 0.59 14.90 20.33
C ARG A 334 0.12 13.46 20.19
N THR A 335 -1.16 13.22 20.52
CA THR A 335 -1.73 11.87 20.53
C THR A 335 -2.98 11.73 19.66
N ILE A 336 -3.21 10.52 19.17
CA ILE A 336 -4.44 10.09 18.50
C ILE A 336 -5.01 8.86 19.21
N ARG A 337 -6.33 8.78 19.31
CA ARG A 337 -7.03 7.60 19.84
C ARG A 337 -7.60 6.75 18.71
N TYR A 338 -7.33 5.46 18.81
CA TYR A 338 -7.70 4.43 17.84
C TYR A 338 -8.63 3.41 18.50
N ALA A 339 -9.67 3.00 17.78
CA ALA A 339 -10.55 1.88 18.10
C ALA A 339 -10.39 0.80 17.03
N GLY A 340 -9.83 -0.35 17.41
CA GLY A 340 -9.55 -1.47 16.51
C GLY A 340 -10.40 -2.70 16.81
N TYR A 341 -9.89 -3.85 16.37
CA TYR A 341 -10.45 -5.18 16.59
C TYR A 341 -10.96 -5.42 18.02
N ASN A 342 -12.12 -6.09 18.14
CA ASN A 342 -12.79 -6.38 19.42
C ASN A 342 -12.96 -5.15 20.33
N ARG A 343 -13.14 -3.96 19.74
CA ARG A 343 -13.33 -2.69 20.47
C ARG A 343 -12.15 -2.33 21.38
N ARG A 344 -10.97 -2.88 21.12
CA ARG A 344 -9.77 -2.49 21.84
C ARG A 344 -9.41 -1.08 21.43
N THR A 345 -9.40 -0.19 22.41
CA THR A 345 -8.90 1.18 22.22
C THR A 345 -7.41 1.23 22.50
N SER A 346 -6.71 2.09 21.77
CA SER A 346 -5.27 2.29 21.93
C SER A 346 -4.93 3.76 21.69
N LEU A 347 -3.85 4.20 22.33
CA LEU A 347 -3.34 5.57 22.20
C LEU A 347 -2.03 5.51 21.42
N PHE A 348 -1.91 6.35 20.40
CA PHE A 348 -0.71 6.47 19.58
C PHE A 348 -0.20 7.92 19.62
N SER A 349 1.12 8.11 19.59
CA SER A 349 1.70 9.43 19.36
C SER A 349 1.68 9.78 17.88
N TYR A 350 1.76 11.07 17.55
CA TYR A 350 1.87 11.54 16.15
C TYR A 350 3.09 10.95 15.45
N GLU A 351 4.19 10.71 16.16
CA GLU A 351 5.41 10.09 15.61
C GLU A 351 5.19 8.63 15.21
N GLN A 352 4.23 7.92 15.82
CA GLN A 352 3.91 6.52 15.50
C GLN A 352 3.01 6.39 14.26
N LEU A 353 2.35 7.48 13.82
CA LEU A 353 1.45 7.47 12.67
C LEU A 353 2.21 7.08 11.39
N GLY A 354 1.88 5.90 10.84
CA GLY A 354 2.54 5.31 9.67
C GLY A 354 3.95 4.76 9.91
N ARG A 355 4.39 4.68 11.17
CA ARG A 355 5.74 4.23 11.57
C ARG A 355 5.73 3.09 12.60
N ALA A 356 4.56 2.63 13.01
CA ALA A 356 4.40 1.67 14.11
C ALA A 356 4.79 0.23 13.76
N HIS A 357 4.75 -0.18 12.48
CA HIS A 357 4.93 -1.58 12.04
C HIS A 357 5.98 -1.72 10.93
N SER A 358 6.53 -2.93 10.80
CA SER A 358 7.49 -3.29 9.75
C SER A 358 6.89 -3.26 8.34
N GLU A 359 5.57 -3.41 8.23
CA GLU A 359 4.83 -3.21 6.99
C GLU A 359 4.47 -1.73 6.84
N SER A 360 4.94 -1.12 5.74
CA SER A 360 4.83 0.33 5.48
C SER A 360 3.52 0.73 4.79
N ALA A 361 2.60 -0.20 4.58
CA ALA A 361 1.32 0.07 3.93
C ALA A 361 0.31 0.61 4.97
N LEU A 362 0.20 1.95 5.07
CA LEU A 362 -0.86 2.62 5.81
C LEU A 362 -1.91 3.13 4.81
N PHE A 363 -3.19 2.95 5.15
CA PHE A 363 -4.30 3.55 4.43
C PHE A 363 -5.17 4.36 5.38
N LEU A 364 -5.69 5.49 4.90
CA LEU A 364 -6.60 6.39 5.60
C LEU A 364 -7.75 6.79 4.68
N LEU A 365 -8.97 6.74 5.19
CA LEU A 365 -10.18 7.21 4.53
C LEU A 365 -10.94 8.15 5.47
N ALA A 366 -11.16 9.38 5.02
CA ALA A 366 -12.06 10.34 5.65
C ALA A 366 -13.29 10.54 4.75
N ILE A 367 -14.47 10.23 5.28
CA ILE A 367 -15.73 10.47 4.58
C ILE A 367 -16.05 11.97 4.63
N GLY A 368 -16.37 12.52 3.47
CA GLY A 368 -16.74 13.92 3.29
C GLY A 368 -18.24 14.11 3.22
N ARG A 369 -18.65 15.23 2.61
CA ARG A 369 -20.07 15.59 2.45
C ARG A 369 -20.78 14.75 1.39
N ARG A 370 -22.12 14.76 1.46
CA ARG A 370 -23.00 14.29 0.40
C ARG A 370 -22.81 15.13 -0.87
N THR A 371 -22.57 14.47 -1.99
CA THR A 371 -22.43 15.06 -3.32
C THR A 371 -23.59 14.70 -4.24
N GLY A 372 -24.34 13.65 -3.94
CA GLY A 372 -25.47 13.21 -4.75
C GLY A 372 -26.38 12.20 -4.05
N ARG A 373 -27.35 11.67 -4.81
CA ARG A 373 -28.14 10.53 -4.36
C ARG A 373 -27.34 9.24 -4.55
N PRO A 374 -27.53 8.23 -3.68
CA PRO A 374 -26.91 6.93 -3.90
C PRO A 374 -27.41 6.36 -5.22
N VAL A 375 -26.54 5.63 -5.90
CA VAL A 375 -26.92 4.93 -7.12
C VAL A 375 -27.95 3.85 -6.79
N SER A 376 -28.83 3.54 -7.75
CA SER A 376 -29.72 2.38 -7.60
C SER A 376 -28.89 1.10 -7.52
N GLY A 377 -29.39 0.10 -6.80
CA GLY A 377 -28.71 -1.19 -6.69
C GLY A 377 -28.45 -1.87 -8.05
N ASP A 378 -29.31 -1.60 -9.04
CA ASP A 378 -29.12 -2.06 -10.43
C ASP A 378 -27.83 -1.54 -11.08
N ALA A 379 -27.42 -0.32 -10.77
CA ALA A 379 -26.19 0.28 -11.29
C ALA A 379 -24.93 -0.39 -10.71
N ILE A 380 -25.07 -1.22 -9.67
CA ILE A 380 -23.98 -1.88 -8.95
C ILE A 380 -23.67 -3.25 -9.57
N LEU A 381 -24.63 -3.90 -10.25
CA LEU A 381 -24.48 -5.23 -10.85
C LEU A 381 -23.24 -5.39 -11.75
N PRO A 382 -22.84 -4.40 -12.57
CA PRO A 382 -21.58 -4.50 -13.31
C PRO A 382 -20.35 -4.66 -12.41
N SER A 383 -20.33 -4.00 -11.25
CA SER A 383 -19.25 -4.17 -10.27
C SER A 383 -19.31 -5.53 -9.59
N VAL A 384 -20.51 -6.03 -9.25
CA VAL A 384 -20.69 -7.37 -8.68
C VAL A 384 -20.05 -8.43 -9.58
N MET A 385 -20.36 -8.40 -10.89
CA MET A 385 -19.75 -9.30 -11.85
C MET A 385 -18.23 -9.11 -11.96
N ARG A 386 -17.72 -7.89 -11.82
CA ARG A 386 -16.27 -7.60 -11.83
C ARG A 386 -15.56 -8.26 -10.64
N HIS A 387 -16.14 -8.18 -9.44
CA HIS A 387 -15.62 -8.85 -8.24
C HIS A 387 -15.58 -10.37 -8.43
N ILE A 388 -16.68 -10.97 -8.91
CA ILE A 388 -16.72 -12.42 -9.16
C ILE A 388 -15.66 -12.84 -10.19
N ARG A 389 -15.51 -12.09 -11.29
CA ARG A 389 -14.47 -12.40 -12.31
C ARG A 389 -13.04 -12.14 -11.83
N GLY A 390 -12.83 -11.47 -10.70
CA GLY A 390 -11.50 -11.07 -10.24
C GLY A 390 -10.89 -9.93 -11.05
N GLN A 391 -11.73 -9.09 -11.67
CA GLN A 391 -11.31 -7.98 -12.55
C GLN A 391 -11.09 -6.68 -11.75
N GLU A 392 -10.65 -6.78 -10.51
CA GLU A 392 -10.25 -5.65 -9.67
C GLU A 392 -8.84 -5.16 -10.06
N PRO A 393 -8.45 -3.92 -9.69
CA PRO A 393 -7.07 -3.48 -9.85
C PRO A 393 -6.11 -4.50 -9.20
N PRO A 394 -5.08 -4.96 -9.93
CA PRO A 394 -4.21 -6.02 -9.44
C PRO A 394 -3.39 -5.54 -8.25
N VAL A 395 -3.26 -6.40 -7.23
CA VAL A 395 -2.30 -6.23 -6.14
C VAL A 395 -1.24 -7.31 -6.28
N PRO A 396 0.07 -6.96 -6.34
CA PRO A 396 1.14 -7.95 -6.51
C PRO A 396 1.06 -9.06 -5.45
N GLY A 397 1.10 -10.31 -5.90
CA GLY A 397 1.02 -11.48 -5.01
C GLY A 397 -0.41 -11.89 -4.61
N PHE A 398 -1.44 -11.29 -5.20
CA PHE A 398 -2.85 -11.63 -4.93
C PHE A 398 -3.58 -12.05 -6.20
N ALA A 399 -4.47 -13.04 -6.07
CA ALA A 399 -5.51 -13.34 -7.04
C ALA A 399 -6.88 -12.99 -6.47
N PHE A 400 -7.79 -12.56 -7.34
CA PHE A 400 -9.12 -12.10 -6.97
C PHE A 400 -10.20 -12.96 -7.66
N GLY A 401 -11.39 -13.01 -7.06
CA GLY A 401 -12.58 -13.67 -7.62
C GLY A 401 -12.39 -15.16 -7.94
N LEU A 402 -13.02 -15.64 -9.01
CA LEU A 402 -12.96 -17.03 -9.49
C LEU A 402 -11.53 -17.57 -9.66
N PRO A 403 -10.54 -16.82 -10.17
CA PRO A 403 -9.13 -17.25 -10.16
C PRO A 403 -8.57 -17.54 -8.76
N GLY A 404 -8.98 -16.79 -7.73
CA GLY A 404 -8.51 -16.98 -6.34
C GLY A 404 -8.87 -18.34 -5.76
N TYR A 405 -10.07 -18.85 -6.07
CA TYR A 405 -10.48 -20.21 -5.66
C TYR A 405 -9.52 -21.29 -6.15
N ARG A 406 -8.97 -21.16 -7.36
CA ARG A 406 -8.02 -22.14 -7.91
C ARG A 406 -6.74 -22.20 -7.09
N LEU A 407 -6.15 -21.05 -6.79
CA LEU A 407 -4.97 -20.97 -5.93
C LEU A 407 -5.23 -21.56 -4.54
N TRP A 408 -6.41 -21.29 -3.98
CA TRP A 408 -6.78 -21.82 -2.67
C TRP A 408 -6.94 -23.34 -2.69
N MET A 409 -7.59 -23.89 -3.72
CA MET A 409 -7.73 -25.35 -3.89
C MET A 409 -6.38 -26.03 -4.14
N GLU A 410 -5.49 -25.43 -4.93
CA GLU A 410 -4.12 -25.92 -5.15
C GLU A 410 -3.32 -25.94 -3.83
N ALA A 411 -3.42 -24.88 -3.02
CA ALA A 411 -2.76 -24.84 -1.72
C ALA A 411 -3.36 -25.84 -0.71
N ALA A 412 -4.66 -26.14 -0.79
CA ALA A 412 -5.28 -27.22 -0.02
C ALA A 412 -4.72 -28.60 -0.42
N GLN A 413 -4.54 -28.83 -1.73
CA GLN A 413 -4.01 -30.07 -2.27
C GLN A 413 -2.52 -30.27 -1.94
N ASP A 414 -1.73 -29.20 -1.95
CA ASP A 414 -0.30 -29.23 -1.67
C ASP A 414 0.01 -29.15 -0.16
N GLU A 415 -1.01 -29.16 0.71
CA GLU A 415 -0.88 -29.03 2.17
C GLU A 415 -0.17 -27.74 2.63
N ARG A 416 -0.34 -26.64 1.88
CA ARG A 416 0.31 -25.34 2.14
C ARG A 416 -0.56 -24.33 2.90
N LEU A 417 -1.76 -24.71 3.33
CA LEU A 417 -2.68 -23.79 4.00
C LEU A 417 -2.27 -23.49 5.44
N ASP A 418 -2.22 -22.21 5.79
CA ASP A 418 -2.33 -21.79 7.19
C ASP A 418 -3.76 -22.02 7.70
N LEU A 419 -4.00 -23.17 8.31
CA LEU A 419 -5.33 -23.57 8.74
C LEU A 419 -5.94 -22.63 9.80
N GLN A 420 -5.13 -22.01 10.67
CA GLN A 420 -5.69 -21.13 11.70
C GLN A 420 -6.16 -19.82 11.08
N GLY A 421 -5.34 -19.22 10.22
CA GLY A 421 -5.68 -17.98 9.58
C GLY A 421 -6.79 -18.11 8.52
N HIS A 422 -6.83 -19.20 7.75
CA HIS A 422 -7.93 -19.44 6.81
C HIS A 422 -9.28 -19.72 7.50
N ALA A 423 -9.27 -20.17 8.75
CA ALA A 423 -10.50 -20.32 9.53
C ALA A 423 -11.24 -18.97 9.67
N TYR A 424 -10.48 -17.90 9.89
CA TYR A 424 -11.00 -16.54 9.93
C TYR A 424 -11.50 -16.08 8.55
N GLN A 425 -10.73 -16.38 7.50
CA GLN A 425 -11.11 -16.03 6.12
C GLN A 425 -12.44 -16.68 5.70
N VAL A 426 -12.62 -17.96 6.01
CA VAL A 426 -13.86 -18.70 5.70
C VAL A 426 -15.06 -18.15 6.48
N ALA A 427 -14.87 -17.77 7.75
CA ALA A 427 -15.94 -17.17 8.55
C ALA A 427 -16.43 -15.84 7.96
N ILE A 428 -15.49 -14.96 7.57
CA ILE A 428 -15.84 -13.68 6.94
C ILE A 428 -16.48 -13.90 5.57
N LEU A 429 -15.95 -14.82 4.74
CA LEU A 429 -16.51 -15.11 3.43
C LEU A 429 -17.91 -15.72 3.53
N CYS A 430 -18.17 -16.58 4.51
CA CYS A 430 -19.51 -17.09 4.80
C CYS A 430 -20.51 -15.94 5.02
N GLU A 431 -20.21 -15.02 5.95
CA GLU A 431 -21.10 -13.87 6.20
C GLU A 431 -21.19 -12.96 4.97
N ALA A 432 -20.07 -12.69 4.29
CA ALA A 432 -20.06 -11.87 3.08
C ALA A 432 -20.96 -12.43 1.98
N ARG A 433 -20.92 -13.75 1.74
CA ARG A 433 -21.80 -14.41 0.76
C ARG A 433 -23.26 -14.43 1.20
N GLN A 434 -23.52 -14.55 2.51
CA GLN A 434 -24.86 -14.38 3.04
C GLN A 434 -25.39 -12.95 2.78
N GLN A 435 -24.57 -11.93 2.97
CA GLN A 435 -24.95 -10.55 2.64
C GLN A 435 -25.13 -10.35 1.13
N GLY A 436 -24.31 -11.01 0.30
CA GLY A 436 -24.47 -11.01 -1.16
C GLY A 436 -25.80 -11.63 -1.61
N HIS A 437 -26.20 -12.74 -0.98
CA HIS A 437 -27.50 -13.37 -1.18
C HIS A 437 -28.65 -12.41 -0.86
N LEU A 438 -28.65 -11.81 0.33
CA LEU A 438 -29.68 -10.87 0.78
C LEU A 438 -29.75 -9.62 -0.10
N PHE A 439 -28.60 -9.10 -0.52
CA PHE A 439 -28.52 -7.94 -1.40
C PHE A 439 -29.18 -8.24 -2.76
N LEU A 440 -28.80 -9.34 -3.42
CA LEU A 440 -29.38 -9.72 -4.70
C LEU A 440 -30.87 -10.11 -4.59
N GLN A 441 -31.28 -10.69 -3.47
CA GLN A 441 -32.70 -10.96 -3.18
C GLN A 441 -33.50 -9.65 -3.12
N GLY A 442 -33.02 -8.66 -2.38
CA GLY A 442 -33.66 -7.34 -2.31
C GLY A 442 -33.76 -6.64 -3.67
N LEU A 443 -32.77 -6.83 -4.56
CA LEU A 443 -32.86 -6.36 -5.95
C LEU A 443 -33.90 -7.13 -6.77
N SER A 444 -33.98 -8.45 -6.58
CA SER A 444 -34.98 -9.31 -7.23
C SER A 444 -36.41 -8.86 -6.88
N GLU A 445 -36.69 -8.64 -5.59
CA GLU A 445 -38.01 -8.22 -5.10
C GLU A 445 -38.43 -6.86 -5.69
N LYS A 446 -37.46 -5.95 -5.86
CA LYS A 446 -37.67 -4.62 -6.45
C LYS A 446 -37.68 -4.63 -7.99
N ALA A 447 -37.33 -5.75 -8.64
CA ALA A 447 -37.21 -5.83 -10.08
C ALA A 447 -38.58 -5.73 -10.78
N LYS A 448 -38.65 -4.85 -11.78
CA LYS A 448 -39.87 -4.61 -12.58
C LYS A 448 -40.13 -5.72 -13.61
N SER A 449 -39.08 -6.22 -14.25
CA SER A 449 -39.16 -7.29 -15.25
C SER A 449 -39.18 -8.66 -14.58
N THR A 450 -40.06 -9.55 -15.03
CA THR A 450 -40.15 -10.95 -14.57
C THR A 450 -38.84 -11.70 -14.82
N ASP A 451 -38.24 -11.54 -16.00
CA ASP A 451 -36.99 -12.19 -16.36
C ASP A 451 -35.84 -11.74 -15.45
N ARG A 452 -35.79 -10.42 -15.17
CA ARG A 452 -34.80 -9.85 -14.25
C ARG A 452 -34.99 -10.35 -12.82
N ARG A 453 -36.24 -10.42 -12.35
CA ARG A 453 -36.59 -10.97 -11.03
C ARG A 453 -36.10 -12.41 -10.90
N ILE A 454 -36.40 -13.25 -11.89
CA ILE A 454 -35.96 -14.66 -11.91
C ILE A 454 -34.43 -14.77 -11.94
N GLY A 455 -33.77 -13.98 -12.79
CA GLY A 455 -32.32 -13.94 -12.89
C GLY A 455 -31.61 -13.59 -11.58
N LEU A 456 -32.04 -12.49 -10.95
CA LEU A 456 -31.51 -12.05 -9.67
C LEU A 456 -31.81 -13.03 -8.53
N ALA A 457 -33.00 -13.66 -8.53
CA ALA A 457 -33.36 -14.68 -7.54
C ALA A 457 -32.46 -15.93 -7.67
N ARG A 458 -32.17 -16.36 -8.91
CA ARG A 458 -31.25 -17.47 -9.18
C ARG A 458 -29.82 -17.14 -8.75
N ALA A 459 -29.32 -15.96 -9.12
CA ALA A 459 -28.00 -15.50 -8.67
C ALA A 459 -27.92 -15.41 -7.14
N SER A 460 -28.97 -14.88 -6.50
CA SER A 460 -29.09 -14.84 -5.03
C SER A 460 -29.03 -16.24 -4.39
N ALA A 461 -29.73 -17.23 -4.95
CA ALA A 461 -29.68 -18.61 -4.46
C ALA A 461 -28.28 -19.25 -4.60
N CYS A 462 -27.53 -18.90 -5.66
CA CYS A 462 -26.14 -19.31 -5.80
C CYS A 462 -25.24 -18.71 -4.69
N PHE A 463 -25.43 -17.45 -4.31
CA PHE A 463 -24.68 -16.85 -3.19
C PHE A 463 -25.01 -17.50 -1.84
N LEU A 464 -26.26 -17.94 -1.63
CA LEU A 464 -26.64 -18.72 -0.46
C LEU A 464 -25.91 -20.07 -0.44
N ARG A 465 -25.87 -20.79 -1.57
CA ARG A 465 -25.10 -22.04 -1.69
C ARG A 465 -23.60 -21.85 -1.43
N ALA A 466 -23.02 -20.73 -1.88
CA ALA A 466 -21.63 -20.40 -1.59
C ALA A 466 -21.42 -20.15 -0.08
N SER A 467 -22.32 -19.41 0.56
CA SER A 467 -22.33 -19.20 2.02
C SER A 467 -22.39 -20.52 2.79
N GLU A 468 -23.29 -21.43 2.40
CA GLU A 468 -23.45 -22.76 2.98
C GLU A 468 -22.20 -23.64 2.77
N ALA A 469 -21.56 -23.55 1.60
CA ALA A 469 -20.30 -24.23 1.34
C ALA A 469 -19.18 -23.72 2.26
N PHE A 470 -19.07 -22.40 2.48
CA PHE A 470 -18.15 -21.83 3.47
C PHE A 470 -18.47 -22.29 4.90
N ALA A 471 -19.74 -22.29 5.30
CA ALA A 471 -20.17 -22.79 6.60
C ALA A 471 -19.83 -24.28 6.80
N GLY A 472 -20.03 -25.10 5.78
CA GLY A 472 -19.70 -26.53 5.79
C GLY A 472 -18.21 -26.83 5.93
N MET A 473 -17.33 -25.89 5.57
CA MET A 473 -15.88 -26.03 5.79
C MET A 473 -15.45 -25.74 7.23
N TYR A 474 -16.26 -25.04 8.02
CA TYR A 474 -15.90 -24.59 9.37
C TYR A 474 -15.39 -25.72 10.29
N PRO A 475 -16.00 -26.92 10.35
CA PRO A 475 -15.51 -28.04 11.16
C PRO A 475 -14.12 -28.56 10.74
N SER A 476 -13.67 -28.24 9.53
CA SER A 476 -12.38 -28.64 8.99
C SER A 476 -11.24 -27.72 9.43
N PHE A 477 -11.52 -26.62 10.13
CA PHE A 477 -10.50 -25.69 10.65
C PHE A 477 -10.33 -25.80 12.17
N PRO A 478 -9.11 -25.56 12.70
CA PRO A 478 -8.85 -25.64 14.14
C PRO A 478 -9.33 -24.37 14.85
N PHE A 479 -10.60 -24.34 15.29
CA PHE A 479 -11.16 -23.25 16.10
C PHE A 479 -11.34 -23.69 17.55
N GLY A 480 -10.38 -23.43 18.43
CA GLY A 480 -10.49 -23.53 19.91
C GLY A 480 -10.90 -24.87 20.56
N TYR A 481 -11.45 -25.84 19.79
CA TYR A 481 -12.19 -27.01 20.26
C TYR A 481 -11.86 -28.30 19.46
N GLY A 482 -10.77 -28.30 18.68
CA GLY A 482 -10.28 -29.53 18.02
C GLY A 482 -11.03 -29.95 16.76
N GLY A 483 -11.08 -29.08 15.74
CA GLY A 483 -11.66 -29.39 14.43
C GLY A 483 -11.17 -30.71 13.82
N SER A 484 -11.97 -31.31 12.92
CA SER A 484 -11.67 -32.64 12.38
C SER A 484 -10.32 -32.69 11.68
N HIS A 485 -9.48 -33.65 12.06
CA HIS A 485 -8.16 -33.86 11.46
C HIS A 485 -8.21 -34.82 10.27
N ALA A 486 -9.14 -35.77 10.24
CA ALA A 486 -9.27 -36.73 9.16
C ALA A 486 -9.87 -36.07 7.91
N ASN A 487 -9.20 -36.22 6.77
CA ASN A 487 -9.63 -35.73 5.45
C ASN A 487 -9.94 -34.22 5.35
N ARG A 488 -9.44 -33.41 6.30
CA ARG A 488 -9.79 -31.98 6.40
C ARG A 488 -9.50 -31.18 5.12
N LEU A 489 -8.35 -31.45 4.49
CA LEU A 489 -7.94 -30.75 3.27
C LEU A 489 -8.82 -31.15 2.07
N SER A 490 -9.29 -32.40 2.02
CA SER A 490 -10.28 -32.84 1.02
C SER A 490 -11.61 -32.12 1.22
N HIS A 491 -12.13 -32.07 2.44
CA HIS A 491 -13.37 -31.36 2.74
C HIS A 491 -13.27 -29.85 2.45
N ILE A 492 -12.13 -29.21 2.78
CA ILE A 492 -11.88 -27.82 2.42
C ILE A 492 -11.90 -27.66 0.89
N ARG A 493 -11.20 -28.54 0.16
CA ARG A 493 -11.18 -28.47 -1.31
C ARG A 493 -12.57 -28.66 -1.92
N GLU A 494 -13.36 -29.60 -1.41
CA GLU A 494 -14.74 -29.85 -1.85
C GLU A 494 -15.65 -28.63 -1.58
N GLY A 495 -15.53 -28.02 -0.40
CA GLY A 495 -16.25 -26.79 -0.08
C GLY A 495 -15.85 -25.61 -0.96
N LEU A 496 -14.55 -25.43 -1.24
CA LEU A 496 -14.04 -24.41 -2.16
C LEU A 496 -14.55 -24.64 -3.59
N LEU A 497 -14.58 -25.89 -4.05
CA LEU A 497 -15.12 -26.25 -5.36
C LEU A 497 -16.62 -25.92 -5.44
N ALA A 498 -17.40 -26.30 -4.43
CA ALA A 498 -18.84 -26.00 -4.37
C ALA A 498 -19.12 -24.49 -4.37
N ALA A 499 -18.35 -23.71 -3.61
CA ALA A 499 -18.45 -22.25 -3.60
C ALA A 499 -18.06 -21.63 -4.95
N TRP A 500 -16.98 -22.13 -5.58
CA TRP A 500 -16.56 -21.70 -6.91
C TRP A 500 -17.61 -21.98 -7.99
N GLU A 501 -18.20 -23.18 -8.00
CA GLU A 501 -19.27 -23.56 -8.93
C GLU A 501 -20.50 -22.68 -8.74
N ALA A 502 -20.89 -22.43 -7.49
CA ALA A 502 -22.03 -21.57 -7.17
C ALA A 502 -21.79 -20.13 -7.64
N GLU A 503 -20.63 -19.52 -7.36
CA GLU A 503 -20.34 -18.15 -7.83
C GLU A 503 -20.19 -18.05 -9.35
N LYS A 504 -19.65 -19.08 -10.00
CA LYS A 504 -19.59 -19.16 -11.47
C LYS A 504 -20.99 -19.25 -12.08
N GLU A 505 -21.89 -20.01 -11.47
CA GLU A 505 -23.29 -20.09 -11.89
C GLU A 505 -24.01 -18.76 -11.65
N ALA A 506 -23.77 -18.09 -10.52
CA ALA A 506 -24.30 -16.76 -10.22
C ALA A 506 -23.90 -15.76 -11.31
N LEU A 507 -22.63 -15.79 -11.73
CA LEU A 507 -22.13 -14.93 -12.82
C LEU A 507 -22.89 -15.17 -14.12
N ALA A 508 -23.15 -16.43 -14.50
CA ALA A 508 -23.91 -16.75 -15.71
C ALA A 508 -25.36 -16.22 -15.64
N HIS A 509 -26.02 -16.36 -14.49
CA HIS A 509 -27.34 -15.77 -14.27
C HIS A 509 -27.29 -14.24 -14.39
N LEU A 510 -26.29 -13.57 -13.81
CA LEU A 510 -26.16 -12.10 -13.89
C LEU A 510 -25.82 -11.59 -15.31
N GLU A 511 -25.07 -12.35 -16.10
CA GLU A 511 -24.68 -11.99 -17.47
C GLU A 511 -25.85 -12.01 -18.46
N THR A 512 -26.81 -12.90 -18.23
CA THR A 512 -27.95 -13.14 -19.14
C THR A 512 -28.87 -11.91 -19.28
N TYR A 513 -28.78 -10.93 -18.36
CA TYR A 513 -29.71 -9.79 -18.29
C TYR A 513 -29.03 -8.43 -18.53
N LYS A 514 -27.99 -8.40 -19.37
CA LYS A 514 -27.24 -7.18 -19.76
C LYS A 514 -28.01 -6.18 -20.66
N ALA A 515 -29.31 -6.37 -20.90
CA ALA A 515 -30.12 -5.52 -21.78
C ALA A 515 -31.02 -4.58 -20.98
#